data_AF-A0A7X8EUA7-F1
#
_entry.id   AF-A0A7X8EUA7-F1
#
_cell.length_a   1.000
_cell.length_b   1.000
_cell.length_c   1.000
_cell.angle_alpha   90.00
_cell.angle_beta   90.00
_cell.angle_gamma   90.00
#
_symmetry.space_group_name_H-M   'P 1'
#
loop_
_entity.id
_entity.type
_entity.pdbx_description
1 polymer ?
#
loop_
_entity_poly.entity_id
_entity_poly.type
_entity_poly.pdbx_seq_one_letter_code
_entity_poly.pdbx_strand_id
1 'polypeptide(L)'
;MQTHMPIGYKMVDGKIQIDKEKSKTVKKIYSEYLKGKSLLAIAKALGEKEVPNANNQTNWTHGAIGRILENIKYMGDEIYPKLIDKATFDKVQTKRKQKENQLGRTAQPNSMKNQSLFANKIFCGECGEPYRKYTEHSGKASEKRRWKCKKYIFKNRVLCRNLFYTDEELKLVFISAVNQLIKNQRLLDKPNKKEPPKINKELLEIENQIHQLEEDEDFLAQELADLIFKRSELTYSTSKIDDYEVQTQKIKELLIGHDQLTEFDEELFKGMIDKIIIYKDGKVETQFINGLKIRAILEYKRKDEKNGYSQKDGGNHTTTNEI
;
A
#
# COMPACT_ATOMS: atom_id res chain seq x y z
N MET A 1 -12.67 6.57 10.23
CA MET A 1 -13.75 6.78 11.22
C MET A 1 -14.69 7.86 10.69
N GLN A 2 -16.00 7.73 10.92
CA GLN A 2 -16.97 8.77 10.52
C GLN A 2 -16.82 9.97 11.46
N THR A 3 -16.39 11.11 10.92
CA THR A 3 -16.07 12.36 11.66
C THR A 3 -17.30 13.16 12.07
N HIS A 4 -18.47 12.86 11.51
CA HIS A 4 -19.72 13.59 11.73
C HIS A 4 -20.78 12.73 12.43
N MET A 5 -21.70 13.39 13.14
CA MET A 5 -22.84 12.77 13.81
C MET A 5 -23.65 11.89 12.81
N PRO A 6 -23.99 10.64 13.16
CA PRO A 6 -24.82 9.79 12.30
C PRO A 6 -26.23 10.38 12.10
N ILE A 7 -26.80 10.16 10.92
CA ILE A 7 -28.18 10.55 10.61
C ILE A 7 -29.17 9.88 11.57
N GLY A 8 -30.23 10.61 11.98
CA GLY A 8 -31.21 10.10 12.94
C GLY A 8 -30.93 10.51 14.38
N TYR A 9 -29.84 11.25 14.62
CA TYR A 9 -29.55 11.92 15.88
C TYR A 9 -29.41 13.42 15.69
N LYS A 10 -29.58 14.16 16.79
CA LYS A 10 -29.35 15.61 16.91
C LYS A 10 -28.71 15.93 18.25
N MET A 11 -27.95 17.02 18.33
CA MET A 11 -27.43 17.55 19.59
C MET A 11 -28.46 18.53 20.18
N VAL A 12 -28.84 18.32 21.43
CA VAL A 12 -29.74 19.19 22.19
C VAL A 12 -29.16 19.31 23.60
N ASP A 13 -28.84 20.53 24.03
CA ASP A 13 -28.27 20.85 25.35
C ASP A 13 -27.04 20.01 25.70
N GLY A 14 -26.12 19.87 24.73
CA GLY A 14 -24.88 19.10 24.89
C GLY A 14 -25.05 17.57 24.93
N LYS A 15 -26.28 17.05 24.80
CA LYS A 15 -26.58 15.61 24.76
C LYS A 15 -27.07 15.18 23.39
N ILE A 16 -26.69 13.97 22.98
CA ILE A 16 -27.18 13.38 21.74
C ILE A 16 -28.57 12.79 21.99
N GLN A 17 -29.54 13.24 21.18
CA GLN A 17 -30.92 12.77 21.23
C GLN A 17 -31.36 12.25 19.86
N ILE A 18 -32.41 11.43 19.85
CA ILE A 18 -32.98 10.91 18.61
C ILE A 18 -33.72 12.03 17.86
N ASP A 19 -33.37 12.22 16.59
CA ASP A 19 -34.15 13.05 15.67
C ASP A 19 -35.33 12.22 15.16
N LYS A 20 -36.55 12.57 15.57
CA LYS A 20 -37.78 11.82 15.25
C LYS A 20 -38.02 11.65 13.74
N GLU A 21 -37.66 12.64 12.92
CA GLU A 21 -37.89 12.57 11.48
C GLU A 21 -36.77 11.78 10.79
N LYS A 22 -35.51 12.13 11.04
CA LYS A 22 -34.37 11.45 10.40
C LYS A 22 -34.22 10.00 10.87
N SER A 23 -34.64 9.68 12.09
CA SER A 23 -34.59 8.31 12.63
C SER A 23 -35.56 7.35 11.94
N LYS A 24 -36.72 7.83 11.45
CA LYS A 24 -37.65 7.04 10.64
C LYS A 24 -36.97 6.57 9.35
N THR A 25 -36.17 7.43 8.73
CA THR A 25 -35.40 7.09 7.52
C THR A 25 -34.40 5.98 7.80
N VAL A 26 -33.67 6.04 8.92
CA VAL A 26 -32.73 4.96 9.31
C VAL A 26 -33.46 3.64 9.51
N LYS A 27 -34.54 3.64 10.30
CA LYS A 27 -35.35 2.42 10.52
C LYS A 27 -35.90 1.84 9.21
N LYS A 28 -36.35 2.70 8.30
CA LYS A 28 -36.81 2.30 6.97
C LYS A 28 -35.70 1.67 6.14
N ILE A 29 -34.48 2.22 6.15
CA ILE A 29 -33.32 1.65 5.45
C ILE A 29 -33.03 0.22 5.93
N TYR A 30 -33.00 0.00 7.26
CA TYR A 30 -32.82 -1.34 7.84
C TYR A 30 -33.92 -2.30 7.39
N SER A 31 -35.19 -1.89 7.52
CA SER A 31 -36.35 -2.70 7.13
C SER A 31 -36.33 -3.09 5.65
N GLU A 32 -36.13 -2.11 4.75
CA GLU A 32 -36.14 -2.35 3.30
C GLU A 32 -34.97 -3.23 2.83
N TYR A 33 -33.81 -3.12 3.48
CA TYR A 33 -32.68 -4.00 3.21
C TYR A 33 -32.97 -5.45 3.66
N LEU A 34 -33.57 -5.62 4.84
CA LEU A 34 -34.01 -6.94 5.33
C LEU A 34 -35.10 -7.56 4.44
N LYS A 35 -35.96 -6.76 3.83
CA LYS A 35 -36.93 -7.20 2.79
C LYS A 35 -36.27 -7.61 1.46
N GLY A 36 -34.97 -7.37 1.27
CA GLY A 36 -34.23 -7.84 0.10
C GLY A 36 -33.86 -6.75 -0.92
N LYS A 37 -34.26 -5.49 -0.71
CA LYS A 37 -33.85 -4.41 -1.60
C LYS A 37 -32.33 -4.23 -1.59
N SER A 38 -31.76 -3.95 -2.77
CA SER A 38 -30.35 -3.63 -2.89
C SER A 38 -30.06 -2.23 -2.31
N LEU A 39 -28.81 -1.97 -1.90
CA LEU A 39 -28.39 -0.64 -1.42
C LEU A 39 -28.69 0.45 -2.47
N LEU A 40 -28.52 0.12 -3.75
CA LEU A 40 -28.80 1.01 -4.87
C LEU A 40 -30.31 1.28 -5.01
N ALA A 41 -31.14 0.25 -4.90
CA ALA A 41 -32.60 0.41 -4.96
C ALA A 41 -33.14 1.25 -3.80
N ILE A 42 -32.60 1.07 -2.59
CA ILE A 42 -32.95 1.89 -1.43
C ILE A 42 -32.51 3.34 -1.65
N ALA A 43 -31.29 3.58 -2.12
CA ALA A 43 -30.79 4.91 -2.42
C ALA A 43 -31.66 5.62 -3.47
N LYS A 44 -31.98 4.94 -4.58
CA LYS A 44 -32.85 5.47 -5.64
C LYS A 44 -34.23 5.85 -5.09
N ALA A 45 -34.87 4.95 -4.34
CA ALA A 45 -36.19 5.19 -3.76
C ALA A 45 -36.23 6.32 -2.72
N LEU A 46 -35.11 6.60 -2.03
CA LEU A 46 -35.00 7.75 -1.13
C LEU A 46 -34.79 9.06 -1.89
N GLY A 47 -34.00 9.03 -2.96
CA GLY A 47 -33.80 10.18 -3.85
C GLY A 47 -35.09 10.58 -4.58
N GLU A 48 -35.83 9.61 -5.14
CA GLU A 48 -37.13 9.83 -5.80
C GLU A 48 -38.19 10.42 -4.85
N LYS A 49 -38.06 10.17 -3.55
CA LYS A 49 -38.95 10.71 -2.51
C LYS A 49 -38.42 11.99 -1.87
N GLU A 50 -37.34 12.55 -2.42
CA GLU A 50 -36.69 13.77 -1.95
C GLU A 50 -36.34 13.75 -0.46
N VAL A 51 -36.05 12.56 0.08
CA VAL A 51 -35.74 12.40 1.50
C VAL A 51 -34.36 13.01 1.78
N PRO A 52 -34.23 13.99 2.70
CA PRO A 52 -32.95 14.61 2.99
C PRO A 52 -32.00 13.63 3.71
N ASN A 53 -30.73 13.63 3.29
CA ASN A 53 -29.64 12.92 3.95
C ASN A 53 -29.09 13.73 5.15
N ALA A 54 -27.97 13.28 5.74
CA ALA A 54 -27.37 13.95 6.89
C ALA A 54 -27.00 15.42 6.62
N ASN A 55 -26.61 15.74 5.38
CA ASN A 55 -26.21 17.07 4.91
C ASN A 55 -27.39 17.86 4.30
N ASN A 56 -28.64 17.41 4.52
CA ASN A 56 -29.86 17.98 3.96
C ASN A 56 -29.88 18.00 2.40
N GLN A 57 -29.16 17.08 1.76
CA GLN A 57 -29.22 16.86 0.31
C GLN A 57 -30.04 15.59 -0.01
N THR A 58 -30.57 15.49 -1.22
CA THR A 58 -31.41 14.33 -1.66
C THR A 58 -30.62 13.30 -2.49
N ASN A 59 -29.32 13.51 -2.70
CA ASN A 59 -28.43 12.65 -3.48
C ASN A 59 -27.96 11.40 -2.70
N TRP A 60 -28.85 10.42 -2.54
CA TRP A 60 -28.50 9.16 -1.90
C TRP A 60 -27.61 8.29 -2.79
N THR A 61 -26.53 7.77 -2.22
CA THR A 61 -25.64 6.80 -2.88
C THR A 61 -25.70 5.45 -2.17
N HIS A 62 -25.47 4.36 -2.91
CA HIS A 62 -25.40 3.02 -2.32
C HIS A 62 -24.37 2.93 -1.17
N GLY A 63 -23.26 3.68 -1.26
CA GLY A 63 -22.23 3.75 -0.23
C GLY A 63 -22.70 4.47 1.04
N ALA A 64 -23.56 5.50 0.93
CA ALA A 64 -24.18 6.14 2.08
C ALA A 64 -25.12 5.18 2.82
N ILE A 65 -25.94 4.41 2.09
CA ILE A 65 -26.80 3.36 2.67
C ILE A 65 -25.95 2.28 3.35
N GLY A 66 -24.87 1.84 2.71
CA GLY A 66 -23.93 0.86 3.28
C GLY A 66 -23.36 1.32 4.62
N ARG A 67 -22.87 2.56 4.70
CA ARG A 67 -22.35 3.17 5.93
C ARG A 67 -23.40 3.24 7.04
N ILE A 68 -24.66 3.52 6.72
CA ILE A 68 -25.74 3.52 7.72
C ILE A 68 -25.94 2.12 8.29
N LEU A 69 -26.02 1.10 7.42
CA LEU A 69 -26.27 -0.28 7.86
C LEU A 69 -25.11 -0.86 8.68
N GLU A 70 -23.88 -0.37 8.51
CA GLU A 70 -22.68 -0.83 9.24
C GLU A 70 -22.42 -0.06 10.54
N ASN A 71 -23.10 1.06 10.77
CA ASN A 71 -22.75 1.94 11.88
C ASN A 71 -23.26 1.39 13.22
N ILE A 72 -22.32 0.87 14.02
CA ILE A 72 -22.58 0.29 15.35
C ILE A 72 -23.26 1.26 16.32
N LYS A 73 -23.12 2.58 16.13
CA LYS A 73 -23.72 3.61 17.00
C LYS A 73 -25.26 3.57 17.00
N TYR A 74 -25.88 2.91 16.02
CA TYR A 74 -27.34 2.71 16.02
C TYR A 74 -27.82 1.67 17.03
N MET A 75 -26.94 0.78 17.49
CA MET A 75 -27.26 -0.18 18.57
C MET A 75 -27.35 0.48 19.95
N GLY A 76 -26.87 1.73 20.05
CA GLY A 76 -26.78 2.51 21.27
C GLY A 76 -25.55 2.17 22.11
N ASP A 77 -25.07 3.18 22.82
CA ASP A 77 -23.99 3.11 23.81
C ASP A 77 -24.27 4.18 24.91
N GLU A 78 -23.29 4.51 25.75
CA GLU A 78 -23.42 5.54 26.79
C GLU A 78 -23.73 6.94 26.24
N ILE A 79 -23.39 7.20 24.96
CA ILE A 79 -23.48 8.50 24.31
C ILE A 79 -24.67 8.55 23.34
N TYR A 80 -24.90 7.48 22.56
CA TYR A 80 -25.91 7.39 21.53
C TYR A 80 -27.13 6.61 22.04
N PRO A 81 -28.33 7.22 22.06
CA PRO A 81 -29.54 6.47 22.38
C PRO A 81 -29.80 5.36 21.36
N LYS A 82 -30.21 4.18 21.82
CA LYS A 82 -30.48 3.03 20.94
C LYS A 82 -31.57 3.35 19.91
N LEU A 83 -31.25 3.15 18.63
CA LEU A 83 -32.17 3.35 17.51
C LEU A 83 -32.59 2.05 16.82
N ILE A 84 -31.69 1.08 16.75
CA ILE A 84 -31.86 -0.25 16.14
C ILE A 84 -31.50 -1.30 17.21
N ASP A 85 -32.30 -2.34 17.35
CA ASP A 85 -31.98 -3.42 18.27
C ASP A 85 -30.83 -4.30 17.73
N LYS A 86 -30.08 -4.91 18.66
CA LYS A 86 -28.93 -5.76 18.31
C LYS A 86 -29.31 -6.90 17.36
N ALA A 87 -30.45 -7.55 17.56
CA ALA A 87 -30.87 -8.67 16.71
C ALA A 87 -31.14 -8.22 15.26
N THR A 88 -31.76 -7.05 15.06
CA THR A 88 -31.95 -6.45 13.74
C THR A 88 -30.62 -6.07 13.10
N PHE A 89 -29.70 -5.47 13.87
CA PHE A 89 -28.37 -5.13 13.38
C PHE A 89 -27.60 -6.38 12.92
N ASP A 90 -27.57 -7.42 13.75
CA ASP A 90 -26.87 -8.68 13.48
C ASP A 90 -27.47 -9.42 12.27
N LYS A 91 -28.79 -9.40 12.11
CA LYS A 91 -29.48 -9.92 10.91
C LYS A 91 -29.03 -9.19 9.64
N VAL A 92 -28.92 -7.86 9.70
CA VAL A 92 -28.40 -7.06 8.57
C VAL A 92 -26.96 -7.43 8.26
N GLN A 93 -26.07 -7.52 9.27
CA GLN A 93 -24.66 -7.89 9.04
C GLN A 93 -24.54 -9.29 8.42
N THR A 94 -25.29 -10.26 8.94
CA THR A 94 -25.33 -11.63 8.40
C THR A 94 -25.74 -11.62 6.93
N LYS A 95 -26.81 -10.91 6.58
CA LYS A 95 -27.30 -10.80 5.19
C LYS A 95 -26.29 -10.11 4.28
N ARG A 96 -25.59 -9.08 4.77
CA ARG A 96 -24.49 -8.41 4.02
C ARG A 96 -23.37 -9.38 3.72
N LYS A 97 -22.90 -10.13 4.73
CA LYS A 97 -21.84 -11.13 4.59
C LYS A 97 -22.22 -12.26 3.62
N GLN A 98 -23.45 -12.77 3.70
CA GLN A 98 -23.98 -13.74 2.75
C GLN A 98 -23.96 -13.21 1.31
N LYS A 99 -24.42 -11.97 1.10
CA LYS A 99 -24.45 -11.33 -0.22
C LYS A 99 -23.05 -11.03 -0.75
N GLU A 100 -22.11 -10.67 0.12
CA GLU A 100 -20.70 -10.51 -0.23
C GLU A 100 -20.07 -11.83 -0.70
N ASN A 101 -20.30 -12.91 0.04
CA ASN A 101 -19.84 -14.26 -0.29
C ASN A 101 -20.45 -14.76 -1.61
N GLN A 102 -21.76 -14.57 -1.81
CA GLN A 102 -22.45 -14.94 -3.05
C GLN A 102 -21.85 -14.22 -4.27
N LEU A 103 -21.45 -12.97 -4.11
CA LEU A 103 -20.86 -12.16 -5.18
C LEU A 103 -19.35 -12.40 -5.35
N GLY A 104 -18.73 -13.26 -4.54
CA GLY A 104 -17.28 -13.52 -4.58
C GLY A 104 -16.43 -12.29 -4.24
N ARG A 105 -16.99 -11.29 -3.54
CA ARG A 105 -16.32 -10.01 -3.25
C ARG A 105 -15.42 -10.04 -2.00
N THR A 106 -15.40 -11.18 -1.31
CA THR A 106 -14.65 -11.40 -0.06
C THR A 106 -13.14 -11.37 -0.27
N ALA A 107 -12.65 -11.83 -1.43
CA ALA A 107 -11.23 -11.81 -1.73
C ALA A 107 -10.84 -10.43 -2.27
N GLN A 108 -10.03 -9.71 -1.49
CA GLN A 108 -9.22 -8.59 -2.00
C GLN A 108 -7.79 -9.11 -2.23
N PRO A 109 -7.55 -9.96 -3.26
CA PRO A 109 -6.25 -10.60 -3.46
C PRO A 109 -5.13 -9.58 -3.70
N ASN A 110 -5.50 -8.38 -4.17
CA ASN A 110 -4.59 -7.29 -4.50
C ASN A 110 -4.39 -6.30 -3.33
N SER A 111 -5.01 -6.55 -2.17
CA SER A 111 -4.79 -5.74 -0.96
C SER A 111 -3.36 -5.92 -0.44
N MET A 112 -2.77 -4.85 0.08
CA MET A 112 -1.41 -4.88 0.65
C MET A 112 -1.28 -5.92 1.77
N LYS A 113 -2.33 -6.15 2.56
CA LYS A 113 -2.34 -7.13 3.66
C LYS A 113 -2.14 -8.58 3.21
N ASN A 114 -2.35 -8.88 1.92
CA ASN A 114 -2.27 -10.23 1.36
C ASN A 114 -0.98 -10.46 0.53
N GLN A 115 -0.02 -9.52 0.58
CA GLN A 115 1.28 -9.64 -0.09
C GLN A 115 2.32 -10.10 0.95
N SER A 116 2.46 -11.41 1.21
CA SER A 116 3.26 -11.87 2.36
C SER A 116 4.77 -11.96 2.13
N LEU A 117 5.22 -12.42 0.95
CA LEU A 117 6.63 -12.80 0.75
C LEU A 117 7.54 -11.64 0.30
N PHE A 118 7.16 -10.93 -0.76
CA PHE A 118 8.01 -9.89 -1.37
C PHE A 118 7.50 -8.46 -1.14
N ALA A 119 6.52 -8.28 -0.25
CA ALA A 119 5.98 -6.96 0.04
C ALA A 119 7.07 -6.02 0.54
N ASN A 120 7.10 -4.80 -0.01
CA ASN A 120 8.08 -3.77 0.28
C ASN A 120 9.55 -4.17 0.07
N LYS A 121 9.81 -5.28 -0.63
CA LYS A 121 11.17 -5.70 -1.01
C LYS A 121 11.46 -5.42 -2.49
N ILE A 122 10.45 -5.24 -3.33
CA ILE A 122 10.64 -5.08 -4.77
C ILE A 122 10.24 -3.67 -5.20
N PHE A 123 11.13 -3.00 -5.93
CA PHE A 123 10.97 -1.62 -6.37
C PHE A 123 11.24 -1.46 -7.86
N CYS A 124 10.56 -0.48 -8.46
CA CYS A 124 10.76 -0.09 -9.85
C CYS A 124 11.96 0.86 -9.98
N GLY A 125 12.95 0.48 -10.79
CA GLY A 125 14.10 1.33 -11.12
C GLY A 125 13.76 2.57 -11.96
N GLU A 126 12.58 2.60 -12.61
CA GLU A 126 12.16 3.75 -13.44
C GLU A 126 11.42 4.83 -12.64
N CYS A 127 10.57 4.43 -11.68
CA CYS A 127 9.70 5.38 -10.95
C CYS A 127 9.83 5.31 -9.43
N GLY A 128 10.71 4.46 -8.90
CA GLY A 128 10.98 4.30 -7.47
C GLY A 128 9.87 3.66 -6.63
N GLU A 129 8.69 3.45 -7.20
CA GLU A 129 7.55 2.90 -6.46
C GLU A 129 7.67 1.38 -6.27
N PRO A 130 7.07 0.84 -5.19
CA PRO A 130 7.09 -0.59 -4.94
C PRO A 130 6.27 -1.37 -5.97
N TYR A 131 6.66 -2.61 -6.20
CA TYR A 131 5.85 -3.59 -6.89
C TYR A 131 4.74 -4.13 -5.98
N ARG A 132 3.64 -4.57 -6.58
CA ARG A 132 2.51 -5.22 -5.91
C ARG A 132 2.11 -6.46 -6.67
N LYS A 133 1.65 -7.47 -5.93
CA LYS A 133 1.04 -8.66 -6.51
C LYS A 133 -0.38 -8.34 -6.97
N TYR A 134 -0.65 -8.64 -8.24
CA TYR A 134 -1.97 -8.54 -8.86
C TYR A 134 -2.42 -9.93 -9.31
N THR A 135 -3.62 -10.31 -8.88
CA THR A 135 -4.39 -11.44 -9.41
C THR A 135 -5.38 -10.91 -10.43
N GLU A 136 -5.20 -11.32 -11.68
CA GLU A 136 -6.11 -11.06 -12.80
C GLU A 136 -7.01 -12.27 -13.00
N HIS A 137 -8.27 -12.04 -13.40
CA HIS A 137 -9.26 -13.10 -13.64
C HIS A 137 -9.40 -14.09 -12.47
N SER A 138 -9.36 -13.57 -11.23
CA SER A 138 -9.42 -14.41 -10.04
C SER A 138 -10.62 -15.36 -10.05
N GLY A 139 -10.38 -16.64 -9.74
CA GLY A 139 -11.40 -17.68 -9.74
C GLY A 139 -11.79 -18.23 -11.12
N LYS A 140 -11.08 -17.85 -12.20
CA LYS A 140 -11.27 -18.41 -13.55
C LYS A 140 -10.08 -19.27 -13.96
N ALA A 141 -10.27 -20.15 -14.95
CA ALA A 141 -9.17 -20.96 -15.51
C ALA A 141 -8.01 -20.12 -16.09
N SER A 142 -8.29 -18.86 -16.47
CA SER A 142 -7.31 -17.90 -16.95
C SER A 142 -6.71 -17.01 -15.85
N GLU A 143 -6.82 -17.40 -14.57
CA GLU A 143 -6.25 -16.66 -13.44
C GLU A 143 -4.74 -16.47 -13.62
N LYS A 144 -4.28 -15.22 -13.54
CA LYS A 144 -2.85 -14.87 -13.65
C LYS A 144 -2.44 -14.09 -12.41
N ARG A 145 -1.39 -14.55 -11.73
CA ARG A 145 -0.81 -13.86 -10.57
C ARG A 145 0.54 -13.28 -10.97
N ARG A 146 0.65 -11.94 -10.99
CA ARG A 146 1.88 -11.23 -11.42
C ARG A 146 2.17 -10.04 -10.52
N TRP A 147 3.45 -9.81 -10.27
CA TRP A 147 3.99 -8.60 -9.68
C TRP A 147 4.14 -7.52 -10.74
N LYS A 148 3.54 -6.36 -10.48
CA LYS A 148 3.62 -5.18 -11.35
C LYS A 148 3.97 -3.96 -10.52
N CYS A 149 4.65 -2.99 -11.13
CA CYS A 149 4.87 -1.69 -10.51
C CYS A 149 3.52 -1.08 -10.08
N LYS A 150 3.43 -0.52 -8.87
CA LYS A 150 2.24 0.16 -8.36
C LYS A 150 1.75 1.29 -9.28
N LYS A 151 2.67 1.97 -9.97
CA LYS A 151 2.36 3.00 -10.98
C LYS A 151 2.17 2.43 -12.39
N TYR A 152 2.08 1.11 -12.58
CA TYR A 152 1.75 0.52 -13.87
C TYR A 152 0.42 1.09 -14.37
N ILE A 153 -0.65 0.97 -13.56
CA ILE A 153 -1.92 1.65 -13.78
C ILE A 153 -2.13 2.65 -12.65
N PHE A 154 -2.19 3.93 -12.98
CA PHE A 154 -2.51 5.00 -12.03
C PHE A 154 -3.56 5.91 -12.63
N LYS A 155 -4.65 6.17 -11.89
CA LYS A 155 -5.81 6.95 -12.37
C LYS A 155 -6.31 6.47 -13.75
N ASN A 156 -6.46 5.15 -13.92
CA ASN A 156 -6.89 4.48 -15.15
C ASN A 156 -6.00 4.73 -16.38
N ARG A 157 -4.74 5.13 -16.19
CA ARG A 157 -3.76 5.30 -17.28
C ARG A 157 -2.52 4.46 -17.02
N VAL A 158 -1.88 3.98 -18.10
CA VAL A 158 -0.61 3.27 -18.01
C VAL A 158 0.53 4.28 -17.91
N LEU A 159 1.17 4.41 -16.74
CA LEU A 159 2.26 5.36 -16.52
C LEU A 159 3.64 4.67 -16.51
N CYS A 160 3.78 3.61 -15.73
CA CYS A 160 5.02 2.85 -15.68
C CYS A 160 4.92 1.64 -16.60
N ARG A 161 5.85 1.49 -17.54
CA ARG A 161 5.90 0.33 -18.45
C ARG A 161 7.02 -0.64 -18.08
N ASN A 162 7.31 -0.81 -16.80
CA ASN A 162 8.30 -1.79 -16.34
C ASN A 162 7.80 -3.25 -16.48
N LEU A 163 8.73 -4.21 -16.38
CA LEU A 163 8.49 -5.63 -16.57
C LEU A 163 7.61 -6.24 -15.46
N PHE A 164 6.99 -7.39 -15.76
CA PHE A 164 6.14 -8.13 -14.82
C PHE A 164 6.82 -9.41 -14.40
N TYR A 165 6.64 -9.81 -13.15
CA TYR A 165 7.28 -11.00 -12.60
C TYR A 165 6.27 -11.94 -11.94
N THR A 166 6.51 -13.25 -11.95
CA THR A 166 5.81 -14.21 -11.08
C THR A 166 6.55 -14.40 -9.75
N ASP A 167 5.96 -15.12 -8.81
CA ASP A 167 6.68 -15.44 -7.56
C ASP A 167 7.93 -16.30 -7.86
N GLU A 168 7.82 -17.26 -8.79
CA GLU A 168 8.91 -18.16 -9.18
C GLU A 168 10.08 -17.40 -9.80
N GLU A 169 9.79 -16.43 -10.68
CA GLU A 169 10.83 -15.60 -11.30
C GLU A 169 11.58 -14.77 -10.24
N LEU A 170 10.87 -14.21 -9.26
CA LEU A 170 11.47 -13.45 -8.15
C LEU A 170 12.28 -14.32 -7.20
N LYS A 171 11.82 -15.55 -6.94
CA LYS A 171 12.58 -16.56 -6.18
C LYS A 171 13.90 -16.87 -6.88
N LEU A 172 13.88 -17.05 -8.20
CA LEU A 172 15.08 -17.30 -9.00
C LEU A 172 16.05 -16.09 -8.99
N VAL A 173 15.54 -14.86 -9.01
CA VAL A 173 16.36 -13.65 -8.84
C VAL A 173 17.13 -13.70 -7.52
N PHE A 174 16.45 -14.04 -6.43
CA PHE A 174 17.07 -14.17 -5.11
C PHE A 174 18.15 -15.26 -5.09
N ILE A 175 17.79 -16.47 -5.53
CA ILE A 175 18.71 -17.63 -5.57
C ILE A 175 19.96 -17.29 -6.38
N SER A 176 19.78 -16.68 -7.57
CA SER A 176 20.90 -16.28 -8.42
C SER A 176 21.80 -15.24 -7.75
N ALA A 177 21.21 -14.23 -7.08
CA ALA A 177 21.98 -13.20 -6.39
C ALA A 177 22.78 -13.77 -5.21
N VAL A 178 22.19 -14.63 -4.40
CA VAL A 178 22.90 -15.27 -3.27
C VAL A 178 23.97 -16.22 -3.77
N ASN A 179 23.71 -17.02 -4.80
CA ASN A 179 24.74 -17.89 -5.39
C ASN A 179 25.91 -17.10 -5.98
N GLN A 180 25.65 -15.92 -6.57
CA GLN A 180 26.72 -15.02 -7.00
C GLN A 180 27.53 -14.46 -5.82
N LEU A 181 26.87 -14.23 -4.67
CA LEU A 181 27.54 -13.82 -3.44
C LEU A 181 28.39 -14.94 -2.85
N ILE A 182 27.87 -16.17 -2.78
CA ILE A 182 28.61 -17.37 -2.30
C ILE A 182 29.84 -17.61 -3.18
N LYS A 183 29.71 -17.49 -4.51
CA LYS A 183 30.85 -17.62 -5.45
C LYS A 183 31.90 -16.53 -5.25
N ASN A 184 31.50 -15.34 -4.79
CA ASN A 184 32.37 -14.18 -4.66
C ASN A 184 32.37 -13.61 -3.24
N GLN A 185 32.61 -14.46 -2.22
CA GLN A 185 32.59 -14.05 -0.81
C GLN A 185 33.55 -12.89 -0.50
N ARG A 186 34.63 -12.72 -1.28
CA ARG A 186 35.55 -11.57 -1.20
C ARG A 186 34.86 -10.21 -1.31
N LEU A 187 33.64 -10.15 -1.85
CA LEU A 187 32.83 -8.93 -1.88
C LEU A 187 32.40 -8.46 -0.50
N LEU A 188 32.25 -9.39 0.46
CA LEU A 188 31.89 -9.09 1.85
C LEU A 188 33.07 -8.54 2.66
N ASP A 189 34.30 -8.81 2.23
CA ASP A 189 35.51 -8.35 2.93
C ASP A 189 35.95 -6.94 2.51
N LYS A 190 35.29 -6.36 1.49
CA LYS A 190 35.61 -5.01 1.05
C LYS A 190 35.08 -3.99 2.05
N PRO A 191 35.91 -3.02 2.49
CA PRO A 191 35.44 -1.93 3.33
C PRO A 191 34.42 -1.11 2.54
N ASN A 192 33.31 -0.75 3.19
CA ASN A 192 32.30 0.09 2.57
C ASN A 192 32.88 1.49 2.33
N LYS A 193 32.69 2.03 1.12
CA LYS A 193 33.03 3.43 0.86
C LYS A 193 31.97 4.29 1.57
N LYS A 194 32.35 4.90 2.69
CA LYS A 194 31.49 5.86 3.40
C LYS A 194 31.04 6.94 2.41
N GLU A 195 29.74 7.02 2.16
CA GLU A 195 29.19 8.16 1.42
C GLU A 195 29.51 9.42 2.23
N PRO A 196 30.06 10.48 1.61
CA PRO A 196 30.25 11.73 2.33
C PRO A 196 28.90 12.23 2.85
N PRO A 197 28.87 12.93 4.00
CA PRO A 197 27.66 13.53 4.51
C PRO A 197 26.97 14.35 3.42
N LYS A 198 25.64 14.21 3.31
CA LYS A 198 24.88 15.07 2.40
C LYS A 198 24.84 16.47 2.99
N ILE A 199 25.68 17.35 2.47
CA ILE A 199 25.69 18.77 2.84
C ILE A 199 24.40 19.40 2.29
N ASN A 200 23.50 19.77 3.19
CA ASN A 200 22.35 20.63 2.87
C ASN A 200 22.82 22.08 2.83
N LYS A 201 22.18 22.91 2.01
CA LYS A 201 22.44 24.36 1.93
C LYS A 201 22.36 25.02 3.31
N GLU A 202 21.38 24.61 4.12
CA GLU A 202 21.18 25.11 5.48
C GLU A 202 22.35 24.74 6.43
N LEU A 203 22.93 23.54 6.27
CA LEU A 203 24.10 23.13 7.05
C LEU A 203 25.33 23.95 6.67
N LEU A 204 25.50 24.23 5.38
CA LEU A 204 26.60 25.07 4.87
C LEU A 204 26.47 26.52 5.35
N GLU A 205 25.26 27.07 5.39
CA GLU A 205 24.98 28.41 5.91
C GLU A 205 25.35 28.51 7.40
N ILE A 206 25.02 27.51 8.21
CA ILE A 206 25.39 27.46 9.64
C ILE A 206 26.91 27.30 9.81
N GLU A 207 27.57 26.46 9.01
CA GLU A 207 29.04 26.32 9.06
C GLU A 207 29.74 27.66 8.77
N ASN A 208 29.27 28.40 7.77
CA ASN A 208 29.82 29.71 7.45
C ASN A 208 29.58 30.74 8.57
N GLN A 209 28.41 30.72 9.20
CA GLN A 209 28.10 31.61 10.34
C GLN A 209 29.00 31.32 11.54
N ILE A 210 29.24 30.05 11.85
CA ILE A 210 30.17 29.65 12.92
C ILE A 210 31.57 30.17 12.60
N HIS A 211 32.05 29.99 11.37
CA HIS A 211 33.38 30.45 10.96
C HIS A 211 33.54 31.98 11.08
N GLN A 212 32.53 32.75 10.66
CA GLN A 212 32.56 34.22 10.80
C GLN A 212 32.62 34.66 12.26
N LEU A 213 31.82 34.03 13.13
CA LEU A 213 31.84 34.35 14.56
C LEU A 213 33.15 33.94 15.23
N GLU A 214 33.77 32.84 14.80
CA GLU A 214 35.09 32.42 15.29
C GLU A 214 36.20 33.40 14.85
N GLU A 215 36.07 34.05 13.69
CA GLU A 215 37.02 35.07 13.19
C GLU A 215 36.85 36.44 13.85
N ASP A 216 35.62 36.84 14.20
CA ASP A 216 35.33 38.18 14.73
C ASP A 216 35.81 38.40 16.18
N GLU A 217 36.24 37.35 16.91
CA GLU A 217 36.76 37.32 18.30
C GLU A 217 35.86 37.93 19.40
N ASP A 218 34.82 38.70 19.05
CA ASP A 218 33.96 39.49 19.95
C ASP A 218 32.48 39.06 19.84
N PHE A 219 32.22 37.78 20.13
CA PHE A 219 30.89 37.17 20.05
C PHE A 219 30.32 36.78 21.42
N LEU A 220 28.98 36.74 21.51
CA LEU A 220 28.30 36.22 22.69
C LEU A 220 28.43 34.70 22.72
N ALA A 221 29.00 34.14 23.78
CA ALA A 221 29.19 32.69 23.94
C ALA A 221 27.89 31.88 23.74
N GLN A 222 26.73 32.49 24.03
CA GLN A 222 25.42 31.88 23.85
C GLN A 222 25.02 31.75 22.37
N GLU A 223 25.38 32.71 21.53
CA GLU A 223 25.08 32.69 20.09
C GLU A 223 25.88 31.59 19.37
N LEU A 224 27.17 31.46 19.70
CA LEU A 224 28.00 30.37 19.20
C LEU A 224 27.46 29.00 19.67
N ALA A 225 27.04 28.88 20.93
CA ALA A 225 26.46 27.65 21.46
C ALA A 225 25.20 27.25 20.69
N ASP A 226 24.28 28.17 20.42
CA ASP A 226 23.05 27.92 19.67
C ASP A 226 23.34 27.43 18.24
N LEU A 227 24.31 28.04 17.56
CA LEU A 227 24.74 27.61 16.22
C LEU A 227 25.38 26.22 16.23
N ILE A 228 26.20 25.91 17.23
CA ILE A 228 26.80 24.57 17.40
C ILE A 228 25.70 23.53 17.62
N PHE A 229 24.71 23.80 18.47
CA PHE A 229 23.58 22.89 18.69
C PHE A 229 22.78 22.67 17.41
N LYS A 230 22.52 23.74 16.65
CA LYS A 230 21.78 23.65 15.38
C LYS A 230 22.56 22.89 14.31
N ARG A 231 23.89 23.07 14.23
CA ARG A 231 24.78 22.26 13.38
C ARG A 231 24.68 20.78 13.75
N SER A 232 24.76 20.46 15.04
CA SER A 232 24.62 19.09 15.54
C SER A 232 23.26 18.50 15.18
N GLU A 233 22.16 19.23 15.41
CA GLU A 233 20.80 18.80 15.03
C GLU A 233 20.71 18.46 13.54
N LEU A 234 21.14 19.36 12.66
CA LEU A 234 21.10 19.13 11.21
C LEU A 234 22.00 17.96 10.80
N THR A 235 23.17 17.81 11.42
CA THR A 235 24.08 16.70 11.16
C THR A 235 23.46 15.37 11.56
N TYR A 236 22.87 15.28 12.76
CA TYR A 236 22.18 14.07 13.21
C TYR A 236 20.96 13.75 12.34
N SER A 237 20.18 14.76 11.96
CA SER A 237 18.99 14.57 11.11
C SER A 237 19.31 14.00 9.73
N THR A 238 20.52 14.25 9.22
CA THR A 238 20.98 13.80 7.89
C THR A 238 21.91 12.59 7.95
N SER A 239 22.37 12.22 9.15
CA SER A 239 23.27 11.09 9.37
C SER A 239 22.57 9.76 9.15
N LYS A 240 23.28 8.81 8.54
CA LYS A 240 22.85 7.42 8.44
C LYS A 240 23.64 6.59 9.45
N ILE A 241 22.96 5.64 10.10
CA ILE A 241 23.63 4.63 10.91
C ILE A 241 24.53 3.82 9.98
N ASP A 242 25.83 3.78 10.26
CA ASP A 242 26.78 2.90 9.59
C ASP A 242 26.82 1.56 10.32
N ASP A 243 25.93 0.65 9.93
CA ASP A 243 25.84 -0.70 10.47
C ASP A 243 26.45 -1.74 9.52
N TYR A 244 27.27 -1.31 8.55
CA TYR A 244 27.80 -2.16 7.48
C TYR A 244 28.47 -3.44 8.01
N GLU A 245 29.37 -3.31 9.00
CA GLU A 245 30.11 -4.45 9.56
C GLU A 245 29.16 -5.43 10.25
N VAL A 246 28.22 -4.93 11.04
CA VAL A 246 27.21 -5.74 11.75
C VAL A 246 26.33 -6.49 10.76
N GLN A 247 25.85 -5.82 9.70
CA GLN A 247 25.02 -6.47 8.69
C GLN A 247 25.82 -7.47 7.83
N THR A 248 27.10 -7.17 7.56
CA THR A 248 28.00 -8.08 6.84
C THR A 248 28.26 -9.35 7.65
N GLN A 249 28.47 -9.24 8.95
CA GLN A 249 28.65 -10.39 9.84
C GLN A 249 27.40 -11.27 9.87
N LYS A 250 26.21 -10.68 9.97
CA LYS A 250 24.93 -11.42 9.87
C LYS A 250 24.80 -12.17 8.54
N ILE A 251 25.16 -11.54 7.43
CA ILE A 251 25.16 -12.21 6.11
C ILE A 251 26.13 -13.39 6.12
N LYS A 252 27.34 -13.23 6.66
CA LYS A 252 28.32 -14.33 6.75
C LYS A 252 27.78 -15.50 7.56
N GLU A 253 27.19 -15.23 8.72
CA GLU A 253 26.58 -16.24 9.59
C GLU A 253 25.46 -17.01 8.89
N LEU A 254 24.57 -16.30 8.17
CA LEU A 254 23.49 -16.91 7.41
C LEU A 254 23.99 -17.78 6.23
N LEU A 255 25.20 -17.52 5.72
CA LEU A 255 25.81 -18.29 4.63
C LEU A 255 26.60 -19.51 5.10
N ILE A 256 26.84 -19.67 6.41
CA ILE A 256 27.58 -20.84 6.92
C ILE A 256 26.82 -22.12 6.55
N GLY A 257 27.53 -23.10 5.99
CA GLY A 257 26.96 -24.39 5.58
C GLY A 257 26.18 -24.37 4.25
N HIS A 258 26.16 -23.24 3.53
CA HIS A 258 25.48 -23.12 2.24
C HIS A 258 26.49 -22.95 1.09
N ASP A 259 26.80 -24.05 0.41
CA ASP A 259 27.69 -24.03 -0.78
C ASP A 259 26.96 -23.53 -2.04
N GLN A 260 25.66 -23.82 -2.13
CA GLN A 260 24.79 -23.35 -3.21
C GLN A 260 23.32 -23.41 -2.75
N LEU A 261 22.55 -22.37 -3.05
CA LEU A 261 21.09 -22.40 -2.94
C LEU A 261 20.47 -23.00 -4.20
N THR A 262 19.71 -24.07 -4.04
CA THR A 262 18.90 -24.70 -5.10
C THR A 262 17.43 -24.29 -5.01
N GLU A 263 16.96 -23.99 -3.80
CA GLU A 263 15.59 -23.60 -3.50
C GLU A 263 15.52 -22.25 -2.79
N PHE A 264 14.31 -21.68 -2.76
CA PHE A 264 14.07 -20.40 -2.10
C PHE A 264 13.85 -20.61 -0.60
N ASP A 265 14.65 -19.93 0.20
CA ASP A 265 14.51 -19.87 1.66
C ASP A 265 13.99 -18.49 2.08
N GLU A 266 12.85 -18.47 2.79
CA GLU A 266 12.20 -17.24 3.24
C GLU A 266 12.96 -16.54 4.38
N GLU A 267 13.61 -17.29 5.26
CA GLU A 267 14.39 -16.74 6.38
C GLU A 267 15.67 -16.10 5.87
N LEU A 268 16.39 -16.77 4.97
CA LEU A 268 17.56 -16.19 4.29
C LEU A 268 17.16 -14.94 3.50
N PHE A 269 16.02 -14.97 2.79
CA PHE A 269 15.54 -13.81 2.06
C PHE A 269 15.29 -12.60 2.99
N LYS A 270 14.58 -12.81 4.11
CA LYS A 270 14.30 -11.75 5.08
C LYS A 270 15.57 -11.24 5.78
N GLY A 271 16.50 -12.14 6.08
CA GLY A 271 17.74 -11.85 6.78
C GLY A 271 18.79 -11.15 5.91
N MET A 272 18.83 -11.44 4.61
CA MET A 272 19.92 -10.97 3.74
C MET A 272 19.52 -9.83 2.80
N ILE A 273 18.27 -9.75 2.36
CA ILE A 273 17.85 -8.84 1.30
C ILE A 273 17.24 -7.57 1.87
N ASP A 274 17.81 -6.41 1.52
CA ASP A 274 17.18 -5.11 1.76
C ASP A 274 16.08 -4.88 0.73
N LYS A 275 16.45 -4.86 -0.56
CA LYS A 275 15.53 -4.62 -1.67
C LYS A 275 16.04 -5.16 -3.00
N ILE A 276 15.12 -5.41 -3.92
CA ILE A 276 15.34 -5.80 -5.32
C ILE A 276 14.79 -4.69 -6.21
N ILE A 277 15.63 -4.16 -7.09
CA ILE A 277 15.28 -3.09 -8.03
C ILE A 277 15.23 -3.68 -9.43
N ILE A 278 14.07 -3.55 -10.07
CA ILE A 278 13.82 -4.08 -11.42
C ILE A 278 13.80 -2.91 -12.40
N TYR A 279 14.59 -2.99 -13.47
CA TYR A 279 14.66 -1.99 -14.53
C TYR A 279 13.93 -2.47 -15.80
N LYS A 280 13.56 -1.53 -16.67
CA LYS A 280 12.76 -1.82 -17.87
C LYS A 280 13.48 -2.68 -18.90
N ASP A 281 14.81 -2.65 -18.89
CA ASP A 281 15.72 -3.34 -19.81
C ASP A 281 16.01 -4.79 -19.39
N GLY A 282 15.35 -5.29 -18.34
CA GLY A 282 15.59 -6.65 -17.82
C GLY A 282 16.73 -6.72 -16.81
N LYS A 283 17.40 -5.60 -16.53
CA LYS A 283 18.38 -5.53 -15.45
C LYS A 283 17.69 -5.60 -14.10
N VAL A 284 18.27 -6.39 -13.20
CA VAL A 284 17.82 -6.52 -11.81
C VAL A 284 19.01 -6.26 -10.89
N GLU A 285 18.83 -5.36 -9.94
CA GLU A 285 19.80 -5.05 -8.89
C GLU A 285 19.26 -5.53 -7.55
N THR A 286 19.90 -6.55 -6.98
CA THR A 286 19.60 -7.07 -5.65
C THR A 286 20.54 -6.39 -4.66
N GLN A 287 19.96 -5.63 -3.73
CA GLN A 287 20.66 -4.99 -2.64
C GLN A 287 20.50 -5.80 -1.35
N PHE A 288 21.62 -6.15 -0.74
CA PHE A 288 21.70 -6.85 0.54
C PHE A 288 21.59 -5.87 1.71
N ILE A 289 21.32 -6.37 2.91
CA ILE A 289 21.17 -5.58 4.15
C ILE A 289 22.40 -4.73 4.49
N ASN A 290 23.60 -5.15 4.07
CA ASN A 290 24.83 -4.38 4.21
C ASN A 290 25.04 -3.37 3.05
N GLY A 291 24.07 -3.15 2.18
CA GLY A 291 24.17 -2.24 1.05
C GLY A 291 24.97 -2.77 -0.15
N LEU A 292 25.53 -3.99 -0.08
CA LEU A 292 26.14 -4.64 -1.24
C LEU A 292 25.11 -4.82 -2.35
N LYS A 293 25.50 -4.56 -3.59
CA LYS A 293 24.62 -4.65 -4.77
C LYS A 293 25.16 -5.67 -5.75
N ILE A 294 24.34 -6.65 -6.07
CA ILE A 294 24.59 -7.63 -7.13
C ILE A 294 23.64 -7.33 -8.29
N ARG A 295 24.21 -7.24 -9.50
CA ARG A 295 23.46 -6.93 -10.71
C ARG A 295 23.43 -8.16 -11.60
N ALA A 296 22.23 -8.54 -12.02
CA ALA A 296 22.00 -9.57 -13.02
C ALA A 296 21.22 -8.97 -14.19
N ILE A 297 21.48 -9.46 -15.39
CA ILE A 297 20.62 -9.22 -16.55
C ILE A 297 19.79 -10.49 -16.70
N LEU A 298 18.48 -10.37 -16.62
CA LEU A 298 17.58 -11.45 -16.99
C LEU A 298 17.20 -11.25 -18.44
N GLU A 299 17.42 -12.27 -19.27
CA GLU A 299 16.89 -12.31 -20.64
C GLU A 299 15.36 -12.46 -20.57
N TYR A 300 14.69 -11.37 -20.22
CA TYR A 300 13.24 -11.32 -20.10
C TYR A 300 12.68 -10.47 -21.24
N LYS A 301 12.10 -11.12 -22.24
CA LYS A 301 11.30 -10.43 -23.27
C LYS A 301 9.86 -10.32 -22.79
N ARG A 302 9.31 -9.11 -22.86
CA ARG A 302 7.90 -8.87 -22.56
C ARG A 302 7.06 -9.66 -23.56
N LYS A 303 6.29 -10.65 -23.10
CA LYS A 303 5.41 -11.47 -23.97
C LYS A 303 4.27 -10.68 -24.66
N ASP A 304 4.16 -9.39 -24.37
CA ASP A 304 3.17 -8.48 -24.95
C ASP A 304 3.76 -7.63 -26.11
N GLU A 305 5.05 -7.80 -26.47
CA GLU A 305 5.60 -7.18 -27.67
C GLU A 305 4.98 -7.79 -28.93
N LYS A 306 4.35 -6.95 -29.73
CA LYS A 306 3.73 -7.28 -31.02
C LYS A 306 4.80 -7.81 -31.98
N ASN A 307 5.09 -9.11 -31.93
CA ASN A 307 5.68 -9.90 -33.02
C ASN A 307 5.32 -11.40 -32.90
N GLY A 308 4.18 -11.70 -32.27
CA GLY A 308 3.51 -12.99 -32.40
C GLY A 308 2.19 -12.76 -33.12
N TYR A 309 2.13 -13.12 -34.40
CA TYR A 309 0.90 -13.15 -35.18
C TYR A 309 -0.09 -14.07 -34.46
N SER A 310 -1.01 -13.48 -33.71
CA SER A 310 -2.18 -14.16 -33.18
C SER A 310 -3.35 -13.54 -33.90
N GLN A 311 -3.93 -14.31 -34.83
CA GLN A 311 -5.19 -13.98 -35.46
C GLN A 311 -6.19 -13.64 -34.35
N LYS A 312 -6.69 -12.41 -34.39
CA LYS A 312 -7.84 -12.03 -33.59
C LYS A 312 -9.06 -12.65 -34.26
N ASP A 313 -9.54 -13.76 -33.74
CA ASP A 313 -10.91 -14.16 -34.00
C ASP A 313 -11.82 -13.19 -33.26
N GLY A 314 -12.31 -12.20 -34.02
CA GLY A 314 -13.32 -11.26 -33.58
C GLY A 314 -14.65 -11.99 -33.40
N GLY A 315 -15.00 -12.31 -32.16
CA GLY A 315 -16.36 -12.65 -31.79
C GLY A 315 -17.26 -11.41 -31.89
N ASN A 316 -17.99 -11.30 -33.00
CA ASN A 316 -19.10 -10.37 -33.17
C ASN A 316 -20.20 -10.67 -32.14
N HIS A 317 -20.45 -9.74 -31.22
CA HIS A 317 -21.74 -9.66 -30.53
C HIS A 317 -22.32 -8.26 -30.72
N THR A 318 -22.86 -8.04 -31.91
CA THR A 318 -23.86 -7.00 -32.15
C THR A 318 -25.16 -7.51 -31.53
N THR A 319 -25.60 -6.91 -30.43
CA THR A 319 -26.95 -7.12 -29.90
C THR A 319 -27.87 -6.19 -30.68
N THR A 320 -28.71 -6.77 -31.53
CA THR A 320 -29.82 -6.08 -32.19
C THR A 320 -30.86 -5.70 -31.13
N ASN A 321 -31.14 -4.40 -31.05
CA ASN A 321 -32.36 -3.88 -30.46
C ASN A 321 -33.51 -4.21 -31.41
N GLU A 322 -34.55 -4.87 -30.92
CA GLU A 322 -35.89 -4.79 -31.50
C GLU A 322 -36.85 -4.24 -30.44
N ILE A 323 -37.79 -3.45 -30.95
CA ILE A 323 -38.68 -2.48 -30.32
C ILE A 323 -39.77 -3.17 -29.49
#